data_AF-A0A368JIH0-F1
#
_entry.id   AF-A0A368JIH0-F1
#
_cell.length_a   1.000
_cell.length_b   1.000
_cell.length_c   1.000
_cell.angle_alpha   90.00
_cell.angle_beta   90.00
_cell.angle_gamma   90.00
#
_symmetry.space_group_name_H-M   'P 1'
#
loop_
_entity.id
_entity.type
_entity.pdbx_description
1 polymer ?
#
loop_
_entity_poly.entity_id
_entity_poly.type
_entity_poly.pdbx_seq_one_letter_code
_entity_poly.pdbx_strand_id
1 'polypeptide(L)' 'MTNSNNDFDFESFKQAAIKGLYEGKPLTGEDGLFAPLLNHFLKSALEGEMTNHLLETRQRNKTAEMERPLSRLKVVQD' A
#
# COMPACT_ATOMS: atom_id res chain seq x y z
N MET A 1 14.31 1.84 -9.42
CA MET A 1 13.93 1.45 -8.05
C MET A 1 13.12 0.18 -8.17
N THR A 2 13.73 -0.97 -7.89
CA THR A 2 13.05 -2.26 -7.92
C THR A 2 12.23 -2.36 -6.63
N ASN A 3 10.92 -2.14 -6.71
CA ASN A 3 10.02 -2.58 -5.64
C ASN A 3 10.22 -4.09 -5.53
N SER A 4 10.88 -4.54 -4.47
CA SER A 4 10.95 -5.95 -4.14
C SER A 4 9.52 -6.40 -3.90
N ASN A 5 8.95 -7.14 -4.86
CA ASN A 5 7.74 -7.94 -4.64
C ASN A 5 8.07 -8.97 -3.57
N ASN A 6 7.99 -8.55 -2.31
CA ASN A 6 7.93 -9.44 -1.17
C ASN A 6 6.46 -9.86 -1.02
N ASP A 7 5.93 -10.52 -2.05
CA ASP A 7 4.62 -11.14 -1.98
C ASP A 7 4.65 -12.13 -0.80
N PHE A 8 3.61 -12.08 0.03
CA PHE A 8 3.53 -12.94 1.19
C PHE A 8 3.39 -14.39 0.74
N ASP A 9 4.35 -15.23 1.13
CA ASP A 9 4.32 -16.66 0.82
C ASP A 9 3.34 -17.39 1.76
N PHE A 10 2.09 -17.48 1.31
CA PHE A 10 1.02 -18.16 2.03
C PHE A 10 1.27 -19.65 2.22
N GLU A 11 1.98 -20.31 1.31
CA GLU A 11 2.22 -21.76 1.42
C GLU A 11 3.27 -22.03 2.50
N SER A 12 4.40 -21.31 2.47
CA SER A 12 5.41 -21.41 3.54
C SER A 12 4.82 -21.04 4.90
N PHE A 13 3.99 -19.98 4.96
CA PHE A 13 3.27 -19.61 6.17
C PHE A 13 2.37 -20.74 6.68
N LYS A 14 1.56 -21.35 5.81
CA LYS A 14 0.64 -22.43 6.17
C LYS A 14 1.39 -23.62 6.76
N GLN A 15 2.49 -24.04 6.13
CA GLN A 15 3.32 -25.15 6.64
C GLN A 15 3.91 -24.82 8.02
N ALA A 16 4.43 -23.61 8.20
CA ALA A 16 4.97 -23.16 9.48
C ALA A 16 3.90 -23.03 10.57
N ALA A 17 2.70 -22.53 10.22
CA ALA A 17 1.58 -22.39 11.14
C ALA A 17 1.03 -23.75 11.59
N ILE A 18 0.92 -24.73 10.69
CA ILE A 18 0.51 -26.10 11.03
C ILE A 18 1.53 -26.73 11.98
N LYS A 19 2.83 -26.61 11.68
CA LYS A 19 3.90 -27.11 12.55
C LYS A 19 3.84 -26.45 13.94
N GLY A 20 3.70 -25.13 13.99
CA GLY A 20 3.61 -24.39 15.23
C GLY A 20 2.36 -24.73 16.05
N LEU A 21 1.25 -25.05 15.39
CA LEU A 21 0.02 -25.50 16.03
C LEU A 21 0.24 -26.86 16.72
N TYR A 22 0.93 -27.79 16.06
CA TYR A 22 1.31 -29.06 16.67
C TYR A 22 2.31 -28.90 17.83
N GLU A 23 3.16 -27.88 17.78
CA GLU A 23 4.10 -27.51 18.86
C GLU A 23 3.41 -26.81 20.04
N GLY A 24 2.12 -26.47 19.94
CA GLY A 24 1.37 -25.77 20.99
C GLY A 24 1.72 -24.29 21.10
N LYS A 25 2.28 -23.67 20.06
CA LYS A 25 2.58 -22.24 20.04
C LYS A 25 1.28 -21.42 20.11
N PRO A 26 1.30 -20.25 20.77
CA PRO A 26 0.14 -19.38 20.82
C PRO A 26 -0.25 -18.92 19.41
N LEU A 27 -1.56 -18.84 19.15
CA LEU A 27 -2.08 -18.37 17.86
C LEU A 27 -1.90 -16.85 17.68
N THR A 28 -1.97 -16.12 18.79
CA THR A 28 -1.97 -14.65 18.86
C THR A 28 -0.86 -14.15 19.78
N GLY A 29 -0.66 -12.83 19.81
CA GLY A 29 0.45 -12.19 20.51
C GLY A 29 1.59 -11.84 19.56
N GLU A 30 2.64 -11.20 20.10
CA GLU A 30 3.80 -10.76 19.32
C GLU A 30 4.50 -11.92 18.61
N ASP A 31 4.63 -13.06 19.29
CA ASP A 31 5.17 -14.32 18.75
C ASP A 31 4.09 -15.31 18.30
N GLY A 32 2.86 -14.82 18.09
CA GLY A 32 1.73 -15.65 17.69
C GLY A 32 1.88 -16.22 16.28
N LEU A 33 1.37 -17.42 16.03
CA LEU A 33 1.40 -18.03 14.69
C LEU A 33 0.75 -17.14 13.62
N PHE A 34 -0.25 -16.34 13.96
CA PHE A 34 -0.92 -15.43 13.03
C PHE A 34 -0.28 -14.05 12.93
N ALA A 35 0.73 -13.72 13.76
CA ALA A 35 1.42 -12.44 13.72
C ALA A 35 1.94 -12.07 12.31
N PRO A 36 2.63 -12.96 11.55
CA PRO A 36 3.09 -12.61 10.20
C PRO A 36 1.94 -12.38 9.21
N LEU A 37 0.85 -13.14 9.31
CA LEU A 37 -0.34 -12.96 8.47
C LEU A 37 -1.02 -11.61 8.76
N LEU A 38 -1.19 -11.27 10.04
CA LEU A 38 -1.79 -10.00 10.45
C LEU A 38 -0.92 -8.81 10.05
N ASN A 39 0.40 -8.93 10.19
CA ASN A 39 1.35 -7.89 9.76
C ASN A 39 1.24 -7.63 8.26
N HIS A 40 1.20 -8.68 7.45
CA HIS A 40 1.01 -8.57 6.01
C HIS A 40 -0.32 -7.92 5.66
N PHE A 41 -1.42 -8.38 6.26
CA PHE A 41 -2.75 -7.80 6.02
C PHE A 41 -2.80 -6.29 6.30
N LEU A 42 -2.26 -5.87 7.45
CA LEU A 42 -2.23 -4.45 7.84
C LEU A 42 -1.35 -3.61 6.91
N LYS A 43 -0.17 -4.11 6.52
CA LYS A 43 0.71 -3.42 5.57
C LYS A 43 0.05 -3.27 4.20
N SER A 44 -0.58 -4.32 3.69
CA SER A 44 -1.29 -4.30 2.42
C SER A 44 -2.45 -3.30 2.43
N ALA A 45 -3.18 -3.18 3.55
CA ALA A 45 -4.23 -2.19 3.70
C ALA A 45 -3.67 -0.75 3.67
N LEU A 46 -2.58 -0.48 4.39
CA LEU A 46 -1.91 0.83 4.43
C LEU A 46 -1.30 1.21 3.08
N GLU A 47 -0.67 0.27 2.37
CA GLU A 47 -0.16 0.51 1.02
C GLU A 47 -1.28 0.78 0.03
N GLY A 48 -2.42 0.10 0.17
CA GLY A 48 -3.64 0.37 -0.60
C GLY A 48 -4.16 1.80 -0.37
N GLU A 49 -4.23 2.23 0.89
CA GLU A 49 -4.62 3.61 1.24
C GLU A 49 -3.65 4.64 0.64
N MET A 50 -2.35 4.44 0.82
CA MET A 50 -1.32 5.35 0.29
C MET A 50 -1.39 5.43 -1.24
N THR A 51 -1.57 4.29 -1.91
CA THR A 51 -1.70 4.23 -3.37
C THR A 51 -2.91 5.01 -3.84
N ASN A 52 -4.07 4.83 -3.20
CA ASN A 52 -5.28 5.57 -3.52
C ASN A 52 -5.10 7.08 -3.30
N HIS A 53 -4.50 7.49 -2.18
CA HIS A 53 -4.24 8.89 -1.88
C HIS A 53 -3.33 9.57 -2.92
N LEU A 54 -2.28 8.87 -3.38
CA LEU A 54 -1.39 9.36 -4.44
C LEU A 54 -2.09 9.46 -5.80
N LEU A 55 -3.02 8.55 -6.10
CA LEU A 55 -3.84 8.62 -7.31
C LEU A 55 -4.78 9.83 -7.25
N GLU A 56 -5.51 10.00 -6.15
CA GLU A 56 -6.41 11.15 -5.95
C GLU A 56 -5.67 12.49 -6.06
N THR A 57 -4.51 12.61 -5.40
CA THR A 57 -3.70 13.84 -5.44
C THR A 57 -3.19 14.13 -6.84
N ARG A 58 -2.74 13.11 -7.58
CA ARG A 58 -2.35 13.28 -8.99
C ARG A 58 -3.53 13.70 -9.86
N GLN A 59 -4.72 13.15 -9.64
CA GLN A 59 -5.91 13.57 -10.40
C GLN A 59 -6.29 15.01 -10.10
N ARG A 60 -6.32 15.42 -8.83
CA ARG A 60 -6.60 16.83 -8.44
C ARG A 60 -5.63 17.81 -9.11
N ASN A 61 -4.34 17.49 -9.11
CA ASN A 61 -3.31 18.35 -9.72
C ASN A 61 -3.48 18.44 -11.25
N LYS A 62 -3.79 17.34 -11.93
CA LYS A 62 -4.09 17.34 -13.37
C LYS A 62 -5.28 18.22 -13.71
N THR A 63 -6.37 18.12 -12.93
CA THR A 63 -7.56 18.97 -13.15
C THR A 63 -7.25 20.44 -12.92
N ALA A 64 -6.48 20.78 -11.88
CA ALA A 64 -6.07 22.15 -11.60
C ALA A 64 -5.14 22.77 -12.67
N GLU A 65 -4.37 21.96 -13.40
CA GLU A 65 -3.54 22.42 -14.53
C GLU A 65 -4.38 22.67 -15.79
N MET A 66 -5.41 21.85 -16.06
CA MET A 66 -6.29 22.04 -17.22
C MET A 66 -7.26 23.22 -17.08
N GLU A 67 -7.60 23.61 -15.84
CA GLU A 67 -8.47 24.75 -15.52
C GLU A 67 -7.73 26.10 -15.52
N ARG A 68 -6.41 26.16 -15.78
CA ARG A 68 -5.71 27.44 -15.94
C ARG A 68 -6.11 28.06 -17.29
N PRO A 69 -6.95 29.12 -17.32
CA PRO A 69 -7.33 29.74 -18.57
C PRO A 69 -6.11 30.47 -19.14
N LEU A 70 -6.03 30.54 -20.47
CA LEU A 70 -5.04 31.30 -21.26
C LEU A 70 -5.06 32.83 -20.99
N SER A 71 -5.66 33.30 -19.90
CA SER A 71 -5.80 34.70 -19.53
C SER A 71 -4.49 35.41 -19.17
N ARG A 72 -3.34 34.71 -19.15
CA ARG A 72 -2.01 35.34 -19.00
C ARG A 72 -1.37 35.78 -20.33
N LEU A 73 -1.97 35.51 -21.49
CA LEU A 73 -1.50 36.04 -22.77
C LEU A 73 -2.25 37.33 -23.13
N LYS A 74 -2.14 38.38 -22.30
CA LYS A 74 -2.57 39.73 -22.68
C LYS A 74 -1.72 40.82 -22.01
N VAL A 75 -0.42 40.76 -22.24
CA VAL A 75 0.52 41.90 -22.17
C VAL A 75 1.57 41.53 -23.22
N VAL A 76 1.45 41.92 -24.48
CA VAL A 76 1.89 43.20 -25.03
C VAL A 76 1.31 43.26 -26.46
N GLN A 77 0.48 44.24 -26.76
CA GLN A 77 0.30 44.74 -28.12
C GLN A 77 -0.04 46.23 -27.99
N ASP A 78 0.99 47.03 -28.31
CA ASP A 78 1.08 48.46 -28.61
C ASP A 78 0.13 49.45 -27.92
#